data_AF-A0A7G1NL20-F1
#
_entry.id   AF-A0A7G1NL20-F1
#
_cell.length_a   1.000
_cell.length_b   1.000
_cell.length_c   1.000
_cell.angle_alpha   90.00
_cell.angle_beta   90.00
_cell.angle_gamma   90.00
#
_symmetry.space_group_name_H-M   'P 1'
#
loop_
_entity.id
_entity.type
_entity.pdbx_description
1 polymer ?
#
loop_
_entity_poly.entity_id
_entity_poly.type
_entity_poly.pdbx_seq_one_letter_code
_entity_poly.pdbx_strand_id
1 'polypeptide(L)'
;MATPTRNGNGRANGSNGSNSNNGKGNKFANVGAAAGGFVGAMGGSFVPPINVTVNNNRNRDQGGGGRSGNQSLLPAPEFTSPAQVRNYCNTLRAAGVTLSIEVAMAAEILDSILAAVPDPEGRAFGSRIRARKVTRKMRKSADSLRDAAKNAAACYSAFQQEFEEEINRVRHRARRPQQPVMNWAQQ
;
A
#
# COMPACT_ATOMS: atom_id res chain seq x y z
N MET A 1 16.90 -12.94 -88.35
CA MET A 1 15.57 -13.08 -87.72
C MET A 1 15.74 -13.78 -86.38
N ALA A 2 15.64 -13.04 -85.28
CA ALA A 2 15.40 -13.56 -83.92
C ALA A 2 15.09 -12.36 -83.02
N THR A 3 13.91 -12.36 -82.42
CA THR A 3 13.44 -11.42 -81.40
C THR A 3 14.10 -11.73 -80.05
N PRO A 4 14.35 -10.71 -79.19
CA PRO A 4 14.51 -10.96 -77.76
C PRO A 4 13.21 -10.65 -77.01
N THR A 5 12.67 -11.70 -76.41
CA THR A 5 11.62 -11.70 -75.38
C THR A 5 12.13 -11.07 -74.09
N ARG A 6 11.28 -10.26 -73.46
CA ARG A 6 11.45 -9.59 -72.16
C ARG A 6 10.92 -10.49 -71.03
N ASN A 7 11.75 -10.85 -70.06
CA ASN A 7 11.37 -11.25 -68.69
C ASN A 7 12.66 -11.47 -67.87
N GLY A 8 12.90 -11.00 -66.66
CA GLY A 8 12.13 -10.27 -65.67
C GLY A 8 12.96 -10.22 -64.37
N ASN A 9 12.60 -9.28 -63.49
CA ASN A 9 12.85 -9.25 -62.04
C ASN A 9 14.30 -9.21 -61.49
N GLY A 10 14.59 -8.15 -60.73
CA GLY A 10 15.74 -8.17 -59.81
C GLY A 10 16.04 -6.90 -59.02
N ARG A 11 15.01 -6.11 -58.66
CA ARG A 11 14.95 -5.05 -57.63
C ARG A 11 16.27 -4.43 -57.12
N ALA A 12 16.41 -3.17 -57.51
CA ALA A 12 17.30 -2.18 -56.96
C ALA A 12 17.04 -1.88 -55.47
N ASN A 13 18.17 -1.75 -54.80
CA ASN A 13 18.49 -0.97 -53.62
C ASN A 13 18.14 0.53 -53.80
N GLY A 14 17.81 1.23 -52.71
CA GLY A 14 17.73 2.70 -52.63
C GLY A 14 16.33 3.28 -52.88
N SER A 15 15.49 3.48 -51.87
CA SER A 15 15.45 4.61 -50.92
C SER A 15 14.61 5.81 -51.40
N ASN A 16 13.70 6.21 -50.51
CA ASN A 16 12.94 7.46 -50.40
C ASN A 16 11.63 7.65 -51.18
N GLY A 17 10.54 7.78 -50.42
CA GLY A 17 9.21 8.16 -50.89
C GLY A 17 8.16 7.97 -49.79
N SER A 18 8.07 8.97 -48.91
CA SER A 18 7.19 9.12 -47.75
C SER A 18 5.76 8.56 -47.89
N ASN A 19 5.33 7.70 -46.96
CA ASN A 19 3.95 7.69 -46.48
C ASN A 19 3.79 7.08 -45.07
N SER A 20 3.05 7.81 -44.25
CA SER A 20 2.49 7.60 -42.91
C SER A 20 2.35 6.17 -42.38
N ASN A 21 2.85 5.90 -41.16
CA ASN A 21 1.99 5.62 -39.99
C ASN A 21 2.79 5.29 -38.72
N ASN A 22 2.26 5.78 -37.59
CA ASN A 22 2.54 5.39 -36.21
C ASN A 22 3.87 5.82 -35.59
N GLY A 23 3.86 7.07 -35.11
CA GLY A 23 4.56 7.40 -33.87
C GLY A 23 4.01 6.57 -32.70
N LYS A 24 4.90 5.87 -32.00
CA LYS A 24 4.83 5.62 -30.55
C LYS A 24 6.20 5.11 -30.10
N GLY A 25 6.88 5.97 -29.36
CA GLY A 25 8.23 5.74 -28.86
C GLY A 25 8.32 4.58 -27.88
N ASN A 26 9.44 3.87 -27.95
CA ASN A 26 9.87 2.91 -26.95
C ASN A 26 10.19 3.65 -25.64
N LYS A 27 9.23 3.72 -24.71
CA LYS A 27 9.40 4.26 -23.35
C LYS A 27 9.32 3.19 -22.25
N PHE A 28 9.89 2.01 -22.45
CA PHE A 28 9.97 1.01 -21.37
C PHE A 28 11.31 0.28 -21.30
N ALA A 29 12.41 0.95 -21.65
CA ALA A 29 13.77 0.47 -21.42
C ALA A 29 14.41 1.03 -20.12
N ASN A 30 13.60 1.50 -19.16
CA ASN A 30 14.09 1.93 -17.85
C ASN A 30 13.01 1.87 -16.76
N VAL A 31 12.56 0.66 -16.43
CA VAL A 31 11.81 0.35 -15.19
C VAL A 31 12.53 -0.80 -14.49
N GLY A 32 13.81 -0.57 -14.18
CA GLY A 32 14.68 -1.53 -13.49
C GLY A 32 15.59 -0.89 -12.44
N ALA A 33 15.57 0.44 -12.29
CA ALA A 33 16.44 1.19 -11.37
C ALA A 33 15.66 1.99 -10.30
N ALA A 34 14.40 1.62 -10.03
CA ALA A 34 13.64 2.07 -8.87
C ALA A 34 13.18 0.91 -7.96
N ALA A 35 13.77 -0.28 -8.17
CA ALA A 35 13.77 -1.36 -7.19
C ALA A 35 14.88 -1.07 -6.17
N GLY A 36 14.64 -0.07 -5.31
CA GLY A 36 15.48 0.23 -4.17
C GLY A 36 15.43 -0.92 -3.15
N GLY A 37 16.34 -1.88 -3.34
CA GLY A 37 17.08 -2.59 -2.29
C GLY A 37 16.29 -3.31 -1.20
N PHE A 38 15.87 -4.55 -1.46
CA PHE A 38 15.68 -5.57 -0.41
C PHE A 38 16.14 -6.96 -0.85
N VAL A 39 17.25 -7.03 -1.60
CA VAL A 39 17.96 -8.29 -1.80
C VAL A 39 19.46 -8.01 -1.69
N GLY A 40 20.07 -8.48 -0.60
CA GLY A 40 21.52 -8.53 -0.44
C GLY A 40 22.09 -7.64 0.65
N ALA A 41 21.90 -8.01 1.92
CA ALA A 41 22.81 -7.66 3.00
C ALA A 41 22.66 -8.68 4.14
N MET A 42 23.42 -9.78 4.05
CA MET A 42 23.95 -10.40 5.26
C MET A 42 24.96 -9.41 5.85
N GLY A 43 24.66 -8.85 7.01
CA GLY A 43 25.57 -7.98 7.76
C GLY A 43 24.92 -6.67 8.22
N GLY A 44 24.70 -6.55 9.53
CA GLY A 44 24.37 -5.28 10.18
C GLY A 44 22.87 -5.03 10.35
N SER A 45 22.28 -5.64 11.38
CA SER A 45 20.94 -5.34 11.87
C SER A 45 20.84 -3.89 12.38
N PHE A 46 20.40 -2.98 11.53
CA PHE A 46 19.81 -1.70 11.95
C PHE A 46 18.33 -1.72 11.63
N VAL A 47 17.58 -2.45 12.46
CA VAL A 47 16.13 -2.27 12.59
C VAL A 47 15.95 -1.16 13.62
N PRO A 48 15.53 0.06 13.24
CA PRO A 48 15.27 1.09 14.24
C PRO A 48 14.18 0.59 15.21
N PRO A 49 14.37 0.73 16.52
CA PRO A 49 13.40 0.25 17.50
C PRO A 49 12.10 1.04 17.38
N ILE A 50 11.03 0.37 16.99
CA ILE A 50 9.67 0.91 17.07
C ILE A 50 9.17 0.66 18.51
N ASN A 51 9.29 1.68 19.36
CA ASN A 51 8.67 1.66 20.69
C ASN A 51 7.14 1.80 20.54
N VAL A 52 6.41 0.71 20.78
CA VAL A 52 4.95 0.73 20.87
C VAL A 52 4.56 0.90 22.34
N THR A 53 4.38 2.15 22.77
CA THR A 53 3.83 2.45 24.11
C THR A 53 2.32 2.27 24.08
N VAL A 54 1.82 1.17 24.65
CA VAL A 54 0.38 0.94 24.84
C VAL A 54 -0.06 1.67 26.11
N ASN A 55 -0.54 2.91 25.98
CA ASN A 55 -1.16 3.64 27.09
C ASN A 55 -2.59 3.14 27.32
N ASN A 56 -2.74 2.14 28.18
CA ASN A 56 -4.05 1.65 28.61
C ASN A 56 -4.58 2.54 29.73
N ASN A 57 -5.24 3.65 29.36
CA ASN A 57 -5.88 4.55 30.32
C ASN A 57 -7.17 3.90 30.84
N ARG A 58 -7.01 2.88 31.70
CA ARG A 58 -8.09 2.25 32.46
C ARG A 58 -8.53 3.22 33.56
N ASN A 59 -9.33 4.21 33.20
CA ASN A 59 -10.18 4.83 34.19
C ASN A 59 -11.37 3.89 34.41
N ARG A 60 -11.55 3.57 35.69
CA ARG A 60 -12.44 2.55 36.24
C ARG A 60 -13.88 2.71 35.75
N ASP A 61 -14.43 1.65 35.19
CA ASP A 61 -15.74 1.18 35.60
C ASP A 61 -15.82 -0.35 35.54
N GLN A 62 -16.43 -0.86 36.59
CA GLN A 62 -16.37 -2.20 37.12
C GLN A 62 -17.50 -3.05 36.54
N GLY A 63 -17.18 -4.21 35.96
CA GLY A 63 -18.22 -5.21 35.67
C GLY A 63 -17.90 -6.25 34.59
N GLY A 64 -17.39 -7.40 35.01
CA GLY A 64 -17.92 -8.69 34.59
C GLY A 64 -17.59 -9.24 33.18
N GLY A 65 -16.95 -10.40 33.17
CA GLY A 65 -17.33 -11.48 32.26
C GLY A 65 -16.54 -11.55 30.95
N GLY A 66 -15.67 -12.56 30.87
CA GLY A 66 -15.05 -12.97 29.62
C GLY A 66 -16.08 -13.25 28.54
N ARG A 67 -15.91 -12.59 27.39
CA ARG A 67 -16.44 -13.03 26.10
C ARG A 67 -15.35 -12.72 25.08
N SER A 68 -14.92 -13.78 24.39
CA SER A 68 -14.11 -13.76 23.15
C SER A 68 -14.24 -12.42 22.43
N GLY A 69 -13.27 -11.54 22.66
CA GLY A 69 -13.42 -10.14 22.35
C GLY A 69 -13.35 -9.92 20.85
N ASN A 70 -14.39 -9.31 20.29
CA ASN A 70 -14.23 -8.43 19.12
C ASN A 70 -13.37 -7.22 19.53
N GLN A 71 -12.11 -7.47 19.93
CA GLN A 71 -11.14 -6.42 20.12
C GLN A 71 -10.89 -5.85 18.73
N SER A 72 -11.53 -4.72 18.45
CA SER A 72 -11.36 -4.01 17.21
C SER A 72 -9.86 -3.81 16.96
N LEU A 73 -9.38 -4.25 15.80
CA LEU A 73 -7.99 -4.06 15.37
C LEU A 73 -7.62 -2.58 15.26
N LEU A 74 -8.63 -1.73 15.17
CA LEU A 74 -8.53 -0.29 15.10
C LEU A 74 -9.06 0.34 16.39
N PRO A 75 -8.43 1.42 16.88
CA PRO A 75 -9.02 2.23 17.94
C PRO A 75 -10.40 2.74 17.50
N ALA A 76 -11.26 3.08 18.45
CA ALA A 76 -12.53 3.72 18.14
C ALA A 76 -12.27 5.00 17.30
N PRO A 77 -13.10 5.28 16.27
CA PRO A 77 -12.93 6.44 15.40
C PRO A 77 -13.33 7.74 16.14
N GLU A 78 -12.48 8.15 17.07
CA GLU A 78 -12.57 9.42 17.78
C GLU A 78 -11.71 10.44 17.04
N PHE A 79 -12.32 11.50 16.51
CA PHE A 79 -11.62 12.55 15.74
C PHE A 79 -11.75 13.92 16.41
N THR A 80 -11.72 13.96 17.74
CA THR A 80 -11.90 15.20 18.52
C THR A 80 -10.60 15.99 18.68
N SER A 81 -9.45 15.40 18.31
CA SER A 81 -8.16 16.09 18.32
C SER A 81 -7.24 15.65 17.16
N PRO A 82 -6.32 16.53 16.71
CA PRO A 82 -5.36 16.19 15.65
C PRO A 82 -4.48 14.98 16.00
N ALA A 83 -4.16 14.83 17.29
CA ALA A 83 -3.40 13.68 17.79
C ALA A 83 -4.15 12.36 17.60
N GLN A 84 -5.48 12.35 17.76
CA GLN A 84 -6.29 11.16 17.54
C GLN A 84 -6.39 10.80 16.05
N VAL A 85 -6.53 11.80 15.16
CA VAL A 85 -6.50 11.57 13.70
C VAL A 85 -5.19 10.88 13.29
N ARG A 86 -4.05 11.39 13.78
CA ARG A 86 -2.73 10.78 13.56
C ARG A 86 -2.67 9.33 14.06
N ASN A 87 -3.12 9.10 15.29
CA ASN A 87 -3.09 7.77 15.91
C ASN A 87 -3.96 6.78 15.16
N TYR A 88 -5.16 7.19 14.73
CA TYR A 88 -6.07 6.36 13.95
C TYR A 88 -5.46 6.00 12.59
N CYS A 89 -4.94 6.97 11.83
CA CYS A 89 -4.30 6.71 10.54
C CYS A 89 -3.06 5.82 10.65
N ASN A 90 -2.23 5.99 11.69
CA ASN A 90 -1.04 5.16 11.90
C ASN A 90 -1.38 3.72 12.30
N THR A 91 -2.39 3.54 13.17
CA THR A 91 -2.87 2.21 13.55
C THR A 91 -3.50 1.50 12.36
N LEU A 92 -4.32 2.19 11.56
CA LEU A 92 -4.88 1.65 10.32
C LEU A 92 -3.81 1.25 9.30
N ARG A 93 -2.77 2.09 9.13
CA ARG A 93 -1.62 1.78 8.27
C ARG A 93 -0.89 0.53 8.76
N ALA A 94 -0.60 0.43 10.05
CA ALA A 94 0.09 -0.72 10.64
C ALA A 94 -0.74 -2.00 10.48
N ALA A 95 -2.02 -1.96 10.85
CA ALA A 95 -2.94 -3.08 10.72
C ALA A 95 -3.09 -3.52 9.26
N GLY A 96 -3.28 -2.59 8.32
CA GLY A 96 -3.41 -2.90 6.89
C GLY A 96 -2.16 -3.57 6.31
N VAL A 97 -0.96 -3.12 6.68
CA VAL A 97 0.29 -3.78 6.23
C VAL A 97 0.41 -5.19 6.80
N THR A 98 0.20 -5.37 8.11
CA THR A 98 0.28 -6.69 8.76
C THR A 98 -0.72 -7.66 8.15
N LEU A 99 -1.98 -7.26 8.05
CA LEU A 99 -3.04 -8.08 7.44
C LEU A 99 -2.71 -8.39 5.97
N SER A 100 -2.11 -7.47 5.22
CA SER A 100 -1.74 -7.76 3.83
C SER A 100 -0.72 -8.88 3.70
N ILE A 101 0.22 -8.99 4.65
CA ILE A 101 1.24 -10.02 4.65
C ILE A 101 0.61 -11.36 5.01
N GLU A 102 -0.23 -11.39 6.04
CA GLU A 102 -0.96 -12.59 6.46
C GLU A 102 -1.88 -13.12 5.37
N VAL A 103 -2.64 -12.23 4.71
CA VAL A 103 -3.53 -12.60 3.60
C VAL A 103 -2.74 -13.09 2.39
N ALA A 104 -1.57 -12.53 2.11
CA ALA A 104 -0.69 -13.02 1.04
C ALA A 104 -0.16 -14.42 1.35
N MET A 105 0.30 -14.68 2.58
CA MET A 105 0.72 -16.02 3.00
C MET A 105 -0.43 -17.03 2.95
N ALA A 106 -1.63 -16.64 3.41
CA ALA A 106 -2.83 -17.47 3.32
C ALA A 106 -3.20 -17.82 1.87
N ALA A 107 -2.98 -16.89 0.93
CA ALA A 107 -3.20 -17.15 -0.49
C ALA A 107 -2.27 -18.24 -1.04
N GLU A 108 -0.99 -18.25 -0.64
CA GLU A 108 -0.03 -19.28 -1.06
C GLU A 108 -0.35 -20.64 -0.44
N ILE A 109 -0.69 -20.66 0.86
CA ILE A 109 -1.13 -21.89 1.53
C ILE A 109 -2.37 -22.46 0.84
N LEU A 110 -3.37 -21.62 0.55
CA LEU A 110 -4.58 -22.03 -0.14
C LEU A 110 -4.29 -22.56 -1.56
N ASP A 111 -3.35 -21.95 -2.29
CA ASP A 111 -2.95 -22.44 -3.62
C ASP A 111 -2.31 -23.82 -3.53
N SER A 112 -1.42 -24.03 -2.57
CA SER A 112 -0.75 -25.31 -2.35
C SER A 112 -1.74 -26.43 -2.01
N ILE A 113 -2.73 -26.14 -1.16
CA ILE A 113 -3.75 -27.10 -0.75
C ILE A 113 -4.66 -27.44 -1.93
N LEU A 114 -5.18 -26.42 -2.64
CA LEU A 114 -6.10 -26.63 -3.75
C LEU A 114 -5.42 -27.26 -4.98
N ALA A 115 -4.13 -27.01 -5.18
CA ALA A 115 -3.36 -27.63 -6.26
C ALA A 115 -3.13 -29.13 -6.06
N ALA A 116 -3.14 -29.62 -4.81
CA ALA A 116 -2.98 -31.03 -4.47
C ALA A 116 -4.27 -31.85 -4.67
N VAL A 117 -5.43 -31.20 -4.78
CA VAL A 117 -6.71 -31.87 -5.00
C VAL A 117 -6.77 -32.40 -6.45
N PRO A 118 -7.10 -33.69 -6.68
CA PRO A 118 -7.28 -34.22 -8.03
C PRO A 118 -8.39 -33.51 -8.80
N ASP A 119 -8.22 -33.36 -10.12
CA ASP A 119 -9.27 -32.77 -10.96
C ASP A 119 -10.37 -33.81 -11.23
N PRO A 120 -11.67 -33.53 -10.98
CA PRO A 120 -12.78 -34.43 -11.32
C PRO A 120 -12.86 -34.77 -12.81
N GLU A 121 -12.34 -33.91 -13.69
CA GLU A 121 -12.27 -34.18 -15.13
C GLU A 121 -10.99 -34.93 -15.56
N GLY A 122 -10.14 -35.32 -14.61
CA GLY A 122 -8.92 -36.08 -14.87
C GLY A 122 -7.79 -35.30 -15.55
N ARG A 123 -7.89 -33.97 -15.66
CA ARG A 123 -6.85 -33.15 -16.30
C ARG A 123 -5.63 -33.02 -15.37
N ALA A 124 -4.45 -33.36 -15.86
CA ALA A 124 -3.19 -33.34 -15.09
C ALA A 124 -2.83 -31.99 -14.43
N PHE A 125 -3.39 -30.87 -14.92
CA PHE A 125 -3.15 -29.53 -14.36
C PHE A 125 -4.42 -28.72 -14.08
N GLY A 126 -5.61 -29.30 -14.23
CA GLY A 126 -6.86 -28.55 -14.10
C GLY A 126 -7.09 -28.05 -12.67
N SER A 127 -6.67 -28.82 -11.67
CA SER A 127 -6.71 -28.41 -10.25
C SER A 127 -5.90 -27.14 -10.00
N ARG A 128 -4.65 -27.08 -10.50
CA ARG A 128 -3.76 -25.91 -10.36
C ARG A 128 -4.33 -24.65 -10.99
N ILE A 129 -5.00 -24.77 -12.15
CA ILE A 129 -5.61 -23.62 -12.82
C ILE A 129 -6.78 -23.07 -11.99
N ARG A 130 -7.61 -23.95 -11.42
CA ARG A 130 -8.73 -23.54 -10.56
C ARG A 130 -8.23 -22.98 -9.22
N ALA A 131 -7.22 -23.61 -8.61
CA ALA A 131 -6.55 -23.12 -7.41
C ALA A 131 -6.09 -21.67 -7.60
N ARG A 132 -5.33 -21.42 -8.68
CA ARG A 132 -4.89 -20.06 -9.05
C ARG A 132 -6.03 -19.08 -9.24
N LYS A 133 -7.16 -19.50 -9.80
CA LYS A 133 -8.33 -18.64 -10.01
C LYS A 133 -8.93 -18.17 -8.67
N VAL A 134 -8.99 -19.07 -7.68
CA VAL A 134 -9.47 -18.77 -6.33
C VAL A 134 -8.44 -17.91 -5.59
N THR A 135 -7.18 -18.32 -5.57
CA THR A 135 -6.11 -17.68 -4.79
C THR A 135 -5.77 -16.30 -5.33
N ARG A 136 -5.98 -16.04 -6.63
CA ARG A 136 -5.90 -14.69 -7.21
C ARG A 136 -6.83 -13.68 -6.53
N LYS A 137 -8.00 -14.10 -6.04
CA LYS A 137 -8.89 -13.21 -5.29
C LYS A 137 -8.27 -12.83 -3.94
N MET A 138 -7.65 -13.80 -3.27
CA MET A 138 -6.99 -13.57 -1.99
C MET A 138 -5.74 -12.68 -2.14
N ARG A 139 -4.91 -12.93 -3.17
CA ARG A 139 -3.78 -12.05 -3.51
C ARG A 139 -4.25 -10.61 -3.80
N LYS A 140 -5.35 -10.44 -4.53
CA LYS A 140 -5.94 -9.12 -4.78
C LYS A 140 -6.42 -8.44 -3.47
N SER A 141 -6.96 -9.20 -2.52
CA SER A 141 -7.31 -8.67 -1.20
C SER A 141 -6.08 -8.17 -0.44
N ALA A 142 -4.96 -8.92 -0.47
CA ALA A 142 -3.70 -8.48 0.11
C ALA A 142 -3.21 -7.16 -0.50
N ASP A 143 -3.26 -7.03 -1.83
CA ASP A 143 -2.90 -5.79 -2.51
C ASP A 143 -3.82 -4.63 -2.11
N SER A 144 -5.13 -4.88 -2.01
CA SER A 144 -6.12 -3.88 -1.60
C SER A 144 -5.89 -3.40 -0.17
N LEU A 145 -5.43 -4.28 0.73
CA LEU A 145 -5.05 -3.91 2.10
C LEU A 145 -3.79 -3.03 2.13
N ARG A 146 -2.81 -3.30 1.26
CA ARG A 146 -1.63 -2.43 1.10
C ARG A 146 -2.05 -1.05 0.59
N ASP A 147 -2.96 -0.99 -0.37
CA ASP A 147 -3.45 0.27 -0.91
C ASP A 147 -4.29 1.04 0.12
N ALA A 148 -5.10 0.35 0.93
CA ALA A 148 -5.78 0.94 2.07
C ALA A 148 -4.77 1.55 3.07
N ALA A 149 -3.68 0.85 3.38
CA ALA A 149 -2.63 1.38 4.25
C ALA A 149 -1.90 2.61 3.66
N LYS A 150 -1.67 2.63 2.34
CA LYS A 150 -1.12 3.82 1.66
C LYS A 150 -2.09 4.99 1.73
N ASN A 151 -3.37 4.76 1.47
CA ASN A 151 -4.40 5.78 1.54
C ASN A 151 -4.58 6.33 2.96
N ALA A 152 -4.44 5.48 4.00
CA ALA A 152 -4.45 5.94 5.39
C ALA A 152 -3.30 6.91 5.69
N ALA A 153 -2.10 6.65 5.15
CA ALA A 153 -0.97 7.58 5.25
C ALA A 153 -1.22 8.89 4.49
N ALA A 154 -1.71 8.78 3.25
CA ALA A 154 -2.02 9.93 2.42
C ALA A 154 -3.12 10.82 3.03
N CYS A 155 -4.13 10.21 3.66
CA CYS A 155 -5.19 10.90 4.39
C CYS A 155 -4.61 11.79 5.49
N TYR A 156 -3.68 11.27 6.30
CA TYR A 156 -3.05 12.09 7.33
C TYR A 156 -2.20 13.22 6.71
N SER A 157 -1.43 12.95 5.65
CA SER A 157 -0.66 13.99 4.96
C SER A 157 -1.54 15.09 4.36
N ALA A 158 -2.67 14.73 3.75
CA ALA A 158 -3.64 15.71 3.25
C ALA A 158 -4.30 16.49 4.39
N PHE A 159 -4.64 15.82 5.50
CA PHE A 159 -5.16 16.50 6.70
C PHE A 159 -4.19 17.56 7.23
N GLN A 160 -2.88 17.26 7.22
CA GLN A 160 -1.87 18.23 7.60
C GLN A 160 -1.80 19.43 6.64
N GLN A 161 -1.87 19.19 5.34
CA GLN A 161 -1.81 20.27 4.34
C GLN A 161 -3.02 21.20 4.41
N GLU A 162 -4.22 20.64 4.56
CA GLU A 162 -5.47 21.41 4.46
C GLU A 162 -5.89 22.04 5.80
N PHE A 163 -5.65 21.37 6.93
CA PHE A 163 -6.23 21.78 8.22
C PHE A 163 -5.20 22.22 9.27
N GLU A 164 -3.90 21.97 9.07
CA GLU A 164 -2.90 22.30 10.11
C GLU A 164 -2.70 23.82 10.27
N GLU A 165 -2.85 24.60 9.20
CA GLU A 165 -2.83 26.07 9.29
C GLU A 165 -4.03 26.62 10.09
N GLU A 166 -5.22 26.09 9.86
CA GLU A 166 -6.44 26.50 10.54
C GLU A 166 -6.42 26.10 12.02
N ILE A 167 -6.00 24.86 12.30
CA ILE A 167 -5.89 24.34 13.67
C ILE A 167 -4.81 25.10 14.45
N ASN A 168 -3.66 25.36 13.86
CA ASN A 168 -2.61 26.14 14.54
C ASN A 168 -3.06 27.58 14.77
N ARG A 169 -3.77 28.21 13.82
CA ARG A 169 -4.35 29.55 14.00
C ARG A 169 -5.37 29.59 15.16
N VAL A 170 -6.22 28.58 15.28
CA VAL A 170 -7.17 28.44 16.41
C VAL A 170 -6.44 28.16 17.71
N ARG A 171 -5.40 27.32 17.71
CA ARG A 171 -4.57 27.01 18.89
C ARG A 171 -3.81 28.23 19.41
N HIS A 172 -3.29 29.08 18.52
CA HIS A 172 -2.66 30.35 18.90
C HIS A 172 -3.66 31.36 19.46
N ARG A 173 -4.92 31.35 19.01
CA ARG A 173 -6.01 32.12 19.65
C ARG A 173 -6.44 31.55 21.01
N ALA A 174 -6.42 30.23 21.17
CA ALA A 174 -6.87 29.56 22.39
C ALA A 174 -5.85 29.64 23.54
N ARG A 175 -4.55 29.72 23.25
CA ARG A 175 -3.52 30.04 24.25
C ARG A 175 -3.56 31.54 24.56
N ARG A 176 -4.44 31.97 25.47
CA ARG A 176 -4.29 33.27 26.12
C ARG A 176 -2.90 33.31 26.78
N PRO A 177 -2.06 34.34 26.52
CA PRO A 177 -0.83 34.51 27.27
C PRO A 177 -1.20 34.57 28.75
N GLN A 178 -0.64 33.69 29.57
CA GLN A 178 -0.73 33.83 31.03
C GLN A 178 -0.10 35.19 31.34
N GLN A 179 -0.94 36.15 31.69
CA GLN A 179 -0.45 37.44 32.16
C GLN A 179 0.36 37.15 33.42
N PRO A 180 1.59 37.68 33.53
CA PRO A 180 2.37 37.56 34.75
C PRO A 180 1.53 38.08 35.91
N VAL A 181 1.21 37.20 36.86
CA VAL A 181 0.49 37.59 38.08
C VAL A 181 1.48 38.46 38.88
N MET A 182 1.30 39.77 38.81
CA MET A 182 2.06 40.71 39.63
C MET A 182 1.72 40.43 41.10
N ASN A 183 2.68 39.85 41.83
CA ASN A 183 2.56 39.63 43.27
C ASN A 183 2.89 40.94 43.99
N TRP A 184 1.85 41.65 44.42
CA TRP A 184 1.94 42.88 45.22
C TRP A 184 2.44 42.65 46.66
N ALA A 185 2.75 41.41 47.03
CA ALA A 185 3.16 41.02 48.38
C ALA A 185 4.70 41.07 48.61
N GLN A 186 5.46 41.67 47.70
CA GLN A 186 6.93 41.77 47.77
C GLN A 186 7.45 43.22 47.86
N GLN A 187 6.66 44.16 48.39
CA GLN A 187 7.16 45.51 48.72
C GLN A 187 7.48 45.63 50.21
#